data_AF-A0A8X6IG61-F1
#
_entry.id   AF-A0A8X6IG61-F1
#
_cell.length_a   1.000
_cell.length_b   1.000
_cell.length_c   1.000
_cell.angle_alpha   90.00
_cell.angle_beta   90.00
_cell.angle_gamma   90.00
#
_symmetry.space_group_name_H-M   'P 1'
#
loop_
_entity.id
_entity.type
_entity.pdbx_description
1 polymer ?
#
loop_
_entity_poly.entity_id
_entity_poly.type
_entity_poly.pdbx_seq_one_letter_code
_entity_poly.pdbx_strand_id
1 'polypeptide(L)'
;NSDISIGHQTDHQLAGSSSEICGTHYIKSIIKGGSLLVSFRVQATKPEYLEEVRNVIDSHLGNSGIIEEELTEKLKDLSEALKSKVFVNRQYWASGIGLHSPPSSMKEVSNFALQFPTLVKNTGDGKGSLLDIEVVDLHTVASNFTEYKTNPHLGPVLREVFAKLDDIRVAKSEFESWMDNNNFRKED
;
A
#
# COMPACT_ATOMS: atom_id res chain seq x y z
N ASN A 1 -0.31 -31.30 -22.18
CA ASN A 1 -0.89 -32.32 -21.28
C ASN A 1 -0.64 -31.91 -19.85
N SER A 2 -1.57 -31.13 -19.31
CA SER A 2 -1.54 -30.64 -17.92
C SER A 2 -2.42 -31.55 -17.08
N ASP A 3 -1.78 -32.35 -16.23
CA ASP A 3 -2.47 -33.19 -15.25
C ASP A 3 -3.12 -32.30 -14.18
N ILE A 4 -4.45 -32.28 -14.19
CA ILE A 4 -5.27 -31.75 -13.10
C ILE A 4 -5.41 -32.88 -12.09
N SER A 5 -4.59 -32.85 -11.03
CA SER A 5 -4.72 -33.80 -9.93
C SER A 5 -5.89 -33.36 -9.03
N ILE A 6 -7.07 -33.92 -9.27
CA ILE A 6 -8.22 -33.82 -8.37
C ILE A 6 -7.98 -34.83 -7.24
N GLY A 7 -7.59 -34.34 -6.07
CA GLY A 7 -7.45 -35.16 -4.88
C GLY A 7 -8.80 -35.65 -4.40
N HIS A 8 -9.10 -36.93 -4.64
CA HIS A 8 -10.13 -37.67 -3.91
C HIS A 8 -9.65 -37.87 -2.46
N GLN A 9 -10.28 -37.19 -1.50
CA GLN A 9 -10.20 -37.56 -0.10
C GLN A 9 -11.52 -38.21 0.30
N THR A 10 -11.39 -39.45 0.75
CA THR A 10 -12.43 -40.41 1.13
C THR A 10 -13.27 -39.99 2.32
N ASP A 11 -14.54 -40.38 2.25
CA ASP A 11 -15.56 -40.29 3.29
C ASP A 11 -15.07 -40.77 4.66
N HIS A 12 -15.07 -39.86 5.63
CA HIS A 12 -15.34 -40.20 7.03
C HIS A 12 -16.56 -39.42 7.49
N GLN A 13 -17.64 -40.16 7.71
CA GLN A 13 -18.82 -39.73 8.46
C GLN A 13 -18.38 -39.13 9.81
N LEU A 14 -18.53 -37.82 9.95
CA LEU A 14 -18.64 -37.16 11.24
C LEU A 14 -20.07 -36.63 11.36
N ALA A 15 -20.92 -37.45 11.99
CA ALA A 15 -22.17 -37.00 12.55
C ALA A 15 -21.87 -36.10 13.76
N GLY A 16 -21.67 -34.82 13.48
CA GLY A 16 -21.54 -33.73 14.43
C GLY A 16 -21.84 -32.44 13.67
N SER A 17 -22.81 -31.65 14.15
CA SER A 17 -23.36 -30.46 13.48
C SER A 17 -22.27 -29.51 13.00
N SER A 18 -21.96 -29.56 11.71
CA SER A 18 -20.97 -28.72 11.01
C SER A 18 -21.36 -27.24 10.90
N SER A 19 -22.43 -26.81 11.58
CA SER A 19 -22.95 -25.44 11.56
C SER A 19 -22.25 -24.50 12.55
N GLU A 20 -21.37 -24.99 13.43
CA GLU A 20 -20.76 -24.15 14.48
C GLU A 20 -19.42 -23.51 14.08
N ILE A 21 -18.81 -23.86 12.94
CA ILE A 21 -17.47 -23.36 12.55
C ILE A 21 -17.40 -23.00 11.05
N CYS A 22 -18.43 -22.37 10.50
CA CYS A 22 -18.33 -21.74 9.20
C CYS A 22 -18.71 -20.26 9.35
N GLY A 23 -17.84 -19.36 8.88
CA GLY A 23 -18.12 -17.92 8.84
C GLY A 23 -19.29 -17.59 7.91
N THR A 24 -19.54 -16.31 7.61
CA THR A 24 -20.65 -15.90 6.73
C THR A 24 -20.32 -16.01 5.24
N HIS A 25 -19.03 -16.08 4.89
CA HIS A 25 -18.55 -16.10 3.52
C HIS A 25 -17.54 -17.24 3.31
N TYR A 26 -17.44 -17.74 2.07
CA TYR A 26 -16.31 -18.55 1.64
C TYR A 26 -15.37 -17.74 0.77
N ILE A 27 -14.11 -18.18 0.72
CA ILE A 27 -13.08 -17.54 -0.10
C ILE A 27 -13.24 -18.02 -1.54
N LYS A 28 -13.59 -17.09 -2.44
CA LYS A 28 -13.69 -17.35 -3.87
C LYS A 28 -12.33 -17.29 -4.55
N SER A 29 -11.53 -16.28 -4.21
CA SER A 29 -10.18 -16.14 -4.76
C SER A 29 -9.23 -15.49 -3.76
N ILE A 30 -7.95 -15.83 -3.88
CA ILE A 30 -6.87 -15.28 -3.05
C ILE A 30 -5.81 -14.73 -3.99
N ILE A 31 -5.52 -13.44 -3.86
CA ILE A 31 -4.40 -12.81 -4.57
C ILE A 31 -3.20 -12.81 -3.62
N LYS A 32 -2.12 -13.46 -4.04
CA LYS A 32 -0.84 -13.46 -3.32
C LYS A 32 0.24 -12.77 -4.14
N GLY A 33 1.14 -12.09 -3.45
CA GLY A 33 2.26 -11.38 -4.04
C GLY A 33 2.97 -10.50 -3.01
N GLY A 34 3.54 -9.40 -3.48
CA GLY A 34 4.13 -8.38 -2.62
C GLY A 34 3.85 -7.00 -3.22
N SER A 35 3.62 -6.04 -2.34
CA SER A 35 3.44 -4.64 -2.69
C SER A 35 4.58 -3.85 -2.06
N LEU A 36 5.21 -2.98 -2.84
CA LEU A 36 6.21 -2.02 -2.36
C LEU A 36 5.68 -0.62 -2.63
N LEU A 37 5.52 0.16 -1.57
CA LEU A 37 5.24 1.58 -1.65
C LEU A 37 6.42 2.35 -1.05
N VAL A 38 6.98 3.25 -1.84
CA VAL A 38 8.01 4.19 -1.38
C VAL A 38 7.48 5.61 -1.57
N SER A 39 7.42 6.38 -0.48
CA SER A 39 7.05 7.79 -0.52
C SER A 39 8.27 8.66 -0.32
N PHE A 40 8.50 9.58 -1.26
CA PHE A 40 9.53 10.60 -1.17
C PHE A 40 8.87 11.93 -0.78
N ARG A 41 9.23 12.46 0.39
CA ARG A 41 8.90 13.83 0.79
C ARG A 41 10.10 14.72 0.52
N VAL A 42 9.98 15.58 -0.48
CA VAL A 42 11.00 16.55 -0.87
C VAL A 42 10.66 17.90 -0.24
N GLN A 43 11.60 18.46 0.54
CA GLN A 43 11.48 19.75 1.20
C GLN A 43 12.56 20.68 0.67
N ALA A 44 12.17 21.81 0.07
CA ALA A 44 13.13 22.81 -0.36
C ALA A 44 13.88 23.39 0.85
N THR A 45 15.19 23.59 0.73
CA THR A 45 16.01 24.20 1.79
C THR A 45 15.72 25.69 1.94
N LYS A 46 15.20 26.32 0.87
CA LYS A 46 14.79 27.72 0.84
C LYS A 46 13.49 27.91 0.06
N PRO A 47 12.66 28.92 0.39
CA PRO A 47 11.41 29.18 -0.31
C PRO A 47 11.59 29.46 -1.80
N GLU A 48 12.68 30.12 -2.23
CA GLU A 48 12.92 30.42 -3.64
C GLU A 48 13.12 29.19 -4.53
N TYR A 49 13.50 28.05 -3.96
CA TYR A 49 13.72 26.81 -4.72
C TYR A 49 12.42 26.03 -4.94
N LEU A 50 11.30 26.43 -4.33
CA LEU A 50 10.08 25.62 -4.31
C LEU A 50 9.50 25.37 -5.71
N GLU A 51 9.39 26.41 -6.53
CA GLU A 51 8.89 26.29 -7.91
C GLU A 51 9.86 25.52 -8.81
N GLU A 52 11.16 25.74 -8.64
CA GLU A 52 12.19 24.97 -9.36
C GLU A 52 12.09 23.47 -9.02
N VAL A 53 11.99 23.15 -7.72
CA VAL A 53 11.89 21.77 -7.23
C VAL A 53 10.63 21.08 -7.76
N ARG A 54 9.48 21.78 -7.79
CA ARG A 54 8.24 21.26 -8.37
C ARG A 54 8.42 20.90 -9.85
N ASN A 55 8.96 21.83 -10.63
CA ASN A 55 9.20 21.61 -12.07
C ASN A 55 10.17 20.44 -12.33
N VAL A 56 11.19 20.30 -11.50
CA VAL A 56 12.14 19.17 -11.59
C VAL A 56 11.45 17.84 -11.27
N ILE A 57 10.63 17.78 -10.22
CA ILE A 57 9.87 16.57 -9.86
C ILE A 57 8.91 16.17 -10.99
N ASP A 58 8.13 17.11 -11.50
CA ASP A 58 7.11 16.86 -12.52
C ASP A 58 7.74 16.40 -13.85
N SER A 59 8.88 16.98 -14.23
CA SER A 59 9.60 16.63 -15.46
C SER A 59 10.27 15.25 -15.42
N HIS A 60 10.73 14.78 -14.25
CA HIS A 60 11.51 13.54 -14.15
C HIS A 60 10.66 12.33 -13.74
N LEU A 61 9.67 12.50 -12.88
CA LEU A 61 8.85 11.39 -12.38
C LEU A 61 7.59 11.15 -13.22
N GLY A 62 7.08 12.17 -13.93
CA GLY A 62 5.92 12.05 -14.83
C GLY A 62 4.70 11.37 -14.19
N ASN A 63 3.80 10.87 -15.04
CA ASN A 63 2.67 10.02 -14.62
C ASN A 63 3.00 8.55 -14.92
N SER A 64 3.00 7.72 -13.87
CA SER A 64 2.97 6.23 -13.84
C SER A 64 3.56 5.46 -15.04
N GLY A 65 4.54 4.59 -14.77
CA GLY A 65 5.04 3.59 -15.72
C GLY A 65 5.44 2.29 -15.03
N ILE A 66 5.83 1.28 -15.81
CA ILE A 66 6.41 0.04 -15.28
C ILE A 66 7.78 0.37 -14.66
N ILE A 67 8.10 -0.28 -13.54
CA ILE A 67 9.43 -0.18 -12.91
C ILE A 67 10.44 -0.91 -13.82
N GLU A 68 11.11 -0.18 -14.69
CA GLU A 68 12.18 -0.65 -15.57
C GLU A 68 13.52 0.02 -15.24
N GLU A 69 14.61 -0.35 -15.92
CA GLU A 69 15.94 0.27 -15.77
C GLU A 69 15.87 1.80 -15.89
N GLU A 70 14.98 2.32 -16.73
CA GLU A 70 14.72 3.76 -16.93
C GLU A 70 14.32 4.49 -15.63
N LEU A 71 13.68 3.81 -14.66
CA LEU A 71 13.36 4.42 -13.36
C LEU A 71 14.63 4.73 -12.56
N THR A 72 15.67 3.91 -12.71
CA THR A 72 16.98 4.12 -12.06
C THR A 72 17.63 5.40 -12.54
N GLU A 73 17.60 5.62 -13.86
CA GLU A 73 18.13 6.82 -14.49
C GLU A 73 17.32 8.04 -14.07
N LYS A 74 15.98 7.98 -14.14
CA LYS A 74 15.09 9.07 -13.68
C LYS A 74 15.32 9.45 -12.22
N LEU A 75 15.45 8.48 -11.32
CA LEU A 75 15.71 8.75 -9.90
C LEU A 75 17.13 9.29 -9.66
N LYS A 76 18.10 8.88 -10.46
CA LYS A 76 19.46 9.42 -10.41
C LYS A 76 19.48 10.87 -10.88
N ASP A 77 18.89 11.16 -12.03
CA ASP A 77 18.81 12.49 -12.61
C ASP A 77 18.02 13.45 -11.69
N LEU A 78 16.92 12.96 -11.10
CA LEU A 78 16.19 13.67 -10.07
C LEU A 78 17.06 13.99 -8.85
N SER A 79 17.83 13.00 -8.35
CA SER A 79 18.73 13.20 -7.22
C SER A 79 19.85 14.19 -7.51
N GLU A 80 20.35 14.25 -8.74
CA GLU A 80 21.38 15.18 -9.18
C GLU A 80 20.82 16.59 -9.36
N ALA A 81 19.65 16.73 -10.01
CA ALA A 81 18.97 18.00 -10.23
C ALA A 81 18.55 18.69 -8.93
N LEU A 82 18.14 17.91 -7.92
CA LEU A 82 17.72 18.42 -6.62
C LEU A 82 18.88 18.63 -5.63
N LYS A 83 20.11 18.24 -6.00
CA LYS A 83 21.27 18.25 -5.09
C LYS A 83 21.50 19.65 -4.51
N SER A 84 21.74 19.72 -3.19
CA SER A 84 21.94 20.95 -2.39
C SER A 84 20.73 21.89 -2.21
N LYS A 85 19.64 21.68 -2.97
CA LYS A 85 18.43 22.52 -2.91
C LYS A 85 17.32 21.96 -2.03
N VAL A 86 17.40 20.67 -1.67
CA VAL A 86 16.34 19.99 -0.93
C VAL A 86 16.87 19.06 0.16
N PHE A 87 16.00 18.81 1.14
CA PHE A 87 16.04 17.65 2.01
C PHE A 87 15.02 16.62 1.51
N VAL A 88 15.44 15.35 1.41
CA VAL A 88 14.54 14.26 1.00
C VAL A 88 14.35 13.29 2.15
N ASN A 89 13.12 13.21 2.65
CA ASN A 89 12.68 12.18 3.58
C ASN A 89 11.99 11.03 2.81
N ARG A 90 12.15 9.79 3.27
CA ARG A 90 11.69 8.58 2.60
C ARG A 90 10.91 7.71 3.59
N GLN A 91 9.76 7.22 3.17
CA GLN A 91 8.95 6.27 3.93
C GLN A 91 8.69 5.02 3.09
N TYR A 92 8.72 3.86 3.74
CA TYR A 92 8.68 2.56 3.09
C TYR A 92 7.57 1.71 3.69
N TRP A 93 6.77 1.11 2.82
CA TRP A 93 5.82 0.07 3.18
C TRP A 93 6.00 -1.09 2.22
N ALA A 94 6.22 -2.29 2.75
CA ALA A 94 6.28 -3.50 1.95
C ALA A 94 5.39 -4.58 2.57
N SER A 95 4.65 -5.29 1.72
CA SER A 95 3.97 -6.52 2.11
C SER A 95 4.80 -7.74 1.69
N GLY A 96 4.86 -8.73 2.58
CA GLY A 96 5.52 -10.00 2.34
C GLY A 96 7.04 -10.01 2.33
N ILE A 97 7.69 -8.90 2.63
CA ILE A 97 9.13 -8.87 2.90
C ILE A 97 9.36 -8.03 4.15
N GLY A 98 10.11 -8.56 5.11
CA GLY A 98 10.59 -7.79 6.25
C GLY A 98 11.65 -6.79 5.83
N LEU A 99 11.36 -5.50 5.95
CA LEU A 99 12.33 -4.42 5.73
C LEU A 99 13.20 -4.24 6.99
N HIS A 100 14.23 -5.08 7.16
CA HIS A 100 15.15 -4.97 8.29
C HIS A 100 16.09 -3.75 8.20
N SER A 101 16.36 -3.26 7.00
CA SER A 101 17.13 -2.05 6.75
C SER A 101 16.61 -1.39 5.48
N PRO A 102 15.73 -0.37 5.60
CA PRO A 102 15.18 0.28 4.42
C PRO A 102 16.28 1.04 3.66
N PRO A 103 16.16 1.15 2.33
CA PRO A 103 17.10 1.91 1.50
C PRO A 103 17.34 3.34 2.01
N SER A 104 18.60 3.76 2.05
CA SER A 104 18.99 5.06 2.59
C SER A 104 19.13 6.15 1.53
N SER A 105 19.26 5.78 0.25
CA SER A 105 19.46 6.69 -0.89
C SER A 105 18.51 6.39 -2.05
N MET A 106 18.23 7.37 -2.94
CA MET A 106 17.39 7.13 -4.14
C MET A 106 17.93 6.01 -5.02
N LYS A 107 19.26 5.88 -5.11
CA LYS A 107 19.93 4.78 -5.82
C LYS A 107 19.64 3.43 -5.19
N GLU A 108 19.73 3.32 -3.86
CA GLU A 108 19.36 2.09 -3.15
C GLU A 108 17.88 1.77 -3.28
N VAL A 109 17.00 2.79 -3.32
CA VAL A 109 15.55 2.57 -3.56
C VAL A 109 15.33 1.91 -4.91
N SER A 110 15.93 2.46 -5.95
CA SER A 110 15.82 1.90 -7.30
C SER A 110 16.33 0.46 -7.37
N ASN A 111 17.54 0.20 -6.85
CA ASN A 111 18.09 -1.16 -6.79
C ASN A 111 17.18 -2.12 -6.01
N PHE A 112 16.63 -1.66 -4.90
CA PHE A 112 15.69 -2.45 -4.10
C PHE A 112 14.41 -2.73 -4.87
N ALA A 113 13.84 -1.76 -5.58
CA ALA A 113 12.66 -1.93 -6.41
C ALA A 113 12.89 -2.97 -7.53
N LEU A 114 14.06 -2.97 -8.18
CA LEU A 114 14.44 -3.96 -9.19
C LEU A 114 14.62 -5.37 -8.60
N GLN A 115 15.11 -5.48 -7.36
CA GLN A 115 15.29 -6.76 -6.67
C GLN A 115 13.99 -7.28 -6.03
N PHE A 116 13.03 -6.38 -5.77
CA PHE A 116 11.80 -6.67 -5.04
C PHE A 116 11.02 -7.88 -5.59
N PRO A 117 10.81 -8.05 -6.91
CA PRO A 117 10.12 -9.23 -7.45
C PRO A 117 10.80 -10.55 -7.08
N THR A 118 12.14 -10.58 -7.07
CA THR A 118 12.92 -11.76 -6.67
C THR A 118 12.79 -12.02 -5.17
N LEU A 119 12.80 -10.97 -4.35
CA LEU A 119 12.60 -11.08 -2.92
C LEU A 119 11.21 -11.64 -2.59
N VAL A 120 10.16 -11.19 -3.29
CA VAL A 120 8.78 -11.68 -3.08
C VAL A 120 8.66 -13.17 -3.42
N LYS A 121 9.35 -13.62 -4.48
CA LYS A 121 9.42 -15.06 -4.83
C LYS A 121 10.12 -15.90 -3.77
N ASN A 122 10.93 -15.32 -2.90
CA ASN A 122 11.58 -16.07 -1.82
C ASN A 122 10.72 -16.12 -0.55
N THR A 123 9.56 -15.46 -0.53
CA THR A 123 8.61 -15.49 0.59
C THR A 123 7.44 -16.44 0.29
N GLY A 124 6.97 -17.15 1.33
CA GLY A 124 5.67 -17.84 1.29
C GLY A 124 5.61 -18.94 0.24
N ASP A 125 6.63 -19.82 0.23
CA ASP A 125 6.77 -20.95 -0.70
C ASP A 125 6.70 -20.55 -2.18
N GLY A 126 7.26 -19.39 -2.54
CA GLY A 126 7.24 -18.92 -3.93
C GLY A 126 6.03 -18.06 -4.31
N LYS A 127 5.05 -17.91 -3.42
CA LYS A 127 3.76 -17.28 -3.72
C LYS A 127 3.63 -15.86 -3.16
N GLY A 128 4.57 -15.40 -2.35
CA GLY A 128 4.48 -14.12 -1.64
C GLY A 128 3.48 -14.14 -0.50
N SER A 129 3.07 -12.95 -0.05
CA SER A 129 2.08 -12.75 1.00
C SER A 129 0.68 -12.52 0.45
N LEU A 130 -0.31 -12.70 1.31
CA LEU A 130 -1.69 -12.37 1.01
C LEU A 130 -1.83 -10.86 0.73
N LEU A 131 -2.36 -10.51 -0.43
CA LEU A 131 -2.64 -9.11 -0.81
C LEU A 131 -4.13 -8.82 -0.74
N ASP A 132 -4.94 -9.73 -1.27
CA ASP A 132 -6.39 -9.55 -1.36
C ASP A 132 -7.13 -10.89 -1.27
N ILE A 133 -8.35 -10.85 -0.75
CA ILE A 133 -9.27 -11.98 -0.66
C ILE A 133 -10.60 -11.55 -1.23
N GLU A 134 -11.02 -12.23 -2.30
CA GLU A 134 -12.39 -12.14 -2.75
C GLU A 134 -13.23 -13.17 -2.00
N VAL A 135 -14.27 -12.69 -1.33
CA VAL A 135 -15.21 -13.52 -0.56
C VAL A 135 -16.60 -13.47 -1.19
N VAL A 136 -17.34 -14.57 -1.05
CA VAL A 136 -18.72 -14.67 -1.51
C VAL A 136 -19.58 -15.27 -0.41
N ASP A 137 -20.81 -14.79 -0.29
CA ASP A 137 -21.79 -15.24 0.70
C ASP A 137 -22.04 -16.74 0.59
N LEU A 138 -21.94 -17.46 1.72
CA LEU A 138 -22.18 -18.91 1.74
C LEU A 138 -23.60 -19.29 1.31
N HIS A 139 -24.58 -18.44 1.61
CA HIS A 139 -25.98 -18.64 1.20
C HIS A 139 -26.14 -18.78 -0.32
N THR A 140 -25.27 -18.16 -1.11
CA THR A 140 -25.31 -18.26 -2.58
C THR A 140 -24.85 -19.60 -3.11
N VAL A 141 -24.07 -20.35 -2.32
CA VAL A 141 -23.54 -21.68 -2.70
C VAL A 141 -24.36 -22.80 -2.08
N ALA A 142 -24.85 -22.61 -0.86
CA ALA A 142 -25.71 -23.59 -0.20
C ALA A 142 -26.80 -22.88 0.62
N SER A 143 -28.04 -23.23 0.31
CA SER A 143 -29.24 -22.58 0.85
C SER A 143 -29.49 -22.87 2.34
N ASN A 144 -28.75 -23.81 2.93
CA ASN A 144 -28.79 -24.14 4.35
C ASN A 144 -28.06 -23.12 5.24
N PHE A 145 -27.31 -22.17 4.65
CA PHE A 145 -26.71 -21.06 5.39
C PHE A 145 -27.65 -19.85 5.41
N THR A 146 -27.59 -19.06 6.48
CA THR A 146 -28.38 -17.82 6.58
C THR A 146 -27.86 -16.78 5.60
N GLU A 147 -28.77 -16.13 4.88
CA GLU A 147 -28.45 -14.98 4.03
C GLU A 147 -27.80 -13.87 4.84
N TYR A 148 -26.62 -13.41 4.40
CA TYR A 148 -25.98 -12.24 4.99
C TYR A 148 -26.80 -10.98 4.65
N LYS A 149 -27.14 -10.19 5.67
CA LYS A 149 -27.89 -8.94 5.52
C LYS A 149 -27.04 -7.77 5.96
N THR A 150 -26.66 -6.92 5.01
CA THR A 150 -25.96 -5.67 5.30
C THR A 150 -26.82 -4.76 6.17
N ASN A 151 -26.25 -4.24 7.26
CA ASN A 151 -26.94 -3.26 8.10
C ASN A 151 -27.03 -1.90 7.35
N PRO A 152 -28.22 -1.44 6.94
CA PRO A 152 -28.37 -0.22 6.15
C PRO A 152 -27.99 1.04 6.94
N HIS A 153 -28.00 0.99 8.28
CA HIS A 153 -27.62 2.11 9.13
C HIS A 153 -26.10 2.27 9.27
N LEU A 154 -25.32 1.23 8.97
CA LEU A 154 -23.87 1.28 9.13
C LEU A 154 -23.21 2.20 8.09
N GLY A 155 -23.71 2.20 6.85
CA GLY A 155 -23.16 3.03 5.77
C GLY A 155 -23.17 4.54 6.08
N PRO A 156 -24.31 5.14 6.49
CA PRO A 156 -24.36 6.52 6.95
C PRO A 156 -23.43 6.81 8.13
N VAL A 157 -23.40 5.94 9.15
CA VAL A 157 -22.54 6.11 10.33
C VAL A 157 -21.06 6.10 9.94
N LEU A 158 -20.63 5.15 9.10
CA LEU A 158 -19.25 5.09 8.62
C LEU A 158 -18.88 6.36 7.85
N ARG A 159 -19.76 6.86 6.97
CA ARG A 159 -19.52 8.12 6.24
C ARG A 159 -19.36 9.31 7.18
N GLU A 160 -20.17 9.40 8.22
CA GLU A 160 -20.04 10.45 9.23
C GLU A 160 -18.71 10.35 9.99
N VAL A 161 -18.29 9.13 10.37
CA VAL A 161 -16.98 8.91 11.00
C VAL A 161 -15.84 9.33 10.07
N PHE A 162 -15.90 8.95 8.78
CA PHE A 162 -14.89 9.36 7.81
C PHE A 162 -14.85 10.87 7.62
N ALA A 163 -15.99 11.55 7.56
CA ALA A 163 -16.06 13.01 7.46
C ALA A 163 -15.40 13.69 8.67
N LYS A 164 -15.73 13.25 9.89
CA LYS A 164 -15.13 13.79 11.12
C LYS A 164 -13.61 13.56 11.18
N LEU A 165 -13.14 12.40 10.74
CA LEU A 165 -11.71 12.12 10.68
C LEU A 165 -11.00 13.00 9.66
N ASP A 166 -11.64 13.30 8.53
CA ASP A 166 -11.09 14.23 7.54
C ASP A 166 -11.06 15.67 8.05
N ASP A 167 -12.12 16.13 8.73
CA ASP A 167 -12.14 17.45 9.37
C ASP A 167 -10.99 17.61 10.38
N ILE A 168 -10.74 16.58 11.20
CA ILE A 168 -9.60 16.58 12.15
C ILE A 168 -8.27 16.63 11.40
N ARG A 169 -8.13 15.89 10.29
CA ARG A 169 -6.91 15.87 9.48
C ARG A 169 -6.64 17.26 8.87
N VAL A 170 -7.67 17.93 8.34
CA VAL A 170 -7.57 19.28 7.80
C VAL A 170 -7.24 20.29 8.89
N ALA A 171 -7.98 20.28 10.01
CA ALA A 171 -7.72 21.18 11.13
C ALA A 171 -6.29 21.04 11.68
N LYS A 172 -5.77 19.81 11.77
CA LYS A 172 -4.37 19.56 12.14
C LYS A 172 -3.39 20.17 11.12
N SER A 173 -3.62 19.97 9.83
CA SER A 173 -2.76 20.52 8.77
C SER A 173 -2.73 22.05 8.78
N GLU A 174 -3.89 22.69 8.98
CA GLU A 174 -3.99 24.15 9.09
C GLU A 174 -3.27 24.67 10.34
N PHE A 175 -3.40 23.94 11.46
CA PHE A 175 -2.69 24.27 12.69
C PHE A 175 -1.16 24.15 12.55
N GLU A 176 -0.68 23.07 11.92
CA GLU A 176 0.75 22.88 11.63
C GLU A 176 1.27 23.99 10.71
N SER A 177 0.54 24.34 9.65
CA SER A 177 0.85 25.47 8.76
C SER A 177 0.91 26.81 9.51
N TRP A 178 -0.06 27.07 10.39
CA TRP A 178 -0.06 28.27 11.23
C TRP A 178 1.15 28.31 12.18
N MET A 179 1.49 27.18 12.81
CA MET A 179 2.66 27.08 13.70
C MET A 179 3.96 27.38 12.95
N ASP A 180 4.14 26.81 11.77
CA ASP A 180 5.34 27.02 10.95
C ASP A 180 5.48 28.49 10.52
N ASN A 181 4.37 29.11 10.10
CA ASN A 181 4.33 30.52 9.71
C ASN A 181 4.57 31.50 10.87
N ASN A 182 4.18 31.15 12.10
CA ASN A 182 4.37 32.02 13.28
C ASN A 182 5.68 31.78 14.03
N ASN A 183 6.29 30.60 13.90
CA ASN A 183 7.64 30.36 14.43
C ASN A 183 8.71 31.10 13.59
N PHE A 184 8.48 31.29 12.29
CA PHE A 184 9.33 32.13 11.42
C PHE A 184 9.36 33.62 11.81
N ARG A 185 8.40 34.10 12.60
CA ARG A 185 8.29 35.51 13.02
C ARG A 185 9.02 35.84 14.33
N LYS A 186 9.70 34.89 14.96
CA LYS A 186 10.39 35.10 16.24
C LYS A 186 11.91 35.25 16.14
N GLU A 187 12.47 35.30 14.93
CA GLU A 187 13.92 35.49 14.70
C GLU A 187 14.29 36.88 14.12
N ASP A 188 13.41 37.88 14.25
CA ASP A 188 13.74 39.30 14.02
C ASP A 188 13.96 40.06 15.34
#